data_AF-A0A5C7VJK4-F1
#
_entry.id   AF-A0A5C7VJK4-F1
#
_cell.length_a   1.000
_cell.length_b   1.000
_cell.length_c   1.000
_cell.angle_alpha   90.00
_cell.angle_beta   90.00
_cell.angle_gamma   90.00
#
_symmetry.space_group_name_H-M   'P 1'
#
loop_
_entity.id
_entity.type
_entity.pdbx_description
1 polymer ?
#
loop_
_entity_poly.entity_id
_entity_poly.type
_entity_poly.pdbx_seq_one_letter_code
_entity_poly.pdbx_strand_id
1 'polypeptide(L)' 'MHIHILGICGTFMGGLAVLARESGHKVTGCDLNVYPPM' A
#
# COMPACT_ATOMS: atom_id res chain seq x y z
N MET A 1 -12.19 -7.17 -4.43
CA MET A 1 -11.14 -6.81 -5.42
C MET A 1 -9.77 -6.91 -4.79
N HIS A 2 -8.77 -7.29 -5.57
CA HIS A 2 -7.37 -7.39 -5.14
C HIS A 2 -6.56 -6.28 -5.81
N ILE A 3 -5.91 -5.44 -5.02
CA ILE A 3 -5.13 -4.28 -5.48
C ILE A 3 -3.66 -4.53 -5.15
N HIS A 4 -2.80 -4.52 -6.15
CA HIS A 4 -1.35 -4.63 -5.99
C HIS A 4 -0.72 -3.28 -6.28
N ILE A 5 -0.02 -2.71 -5.31
CA ILE A 5 0.56 -1.37 -5.37
C ILE A 5 2.08 -1.48 -5.56
N LEU A 6 2.57 -0.96 -6.69
CA LEU A 6 4.00 -0.77 -6.93
C LEU A 6 4.43 0.56 -6.29
N GLY A 7 5.45 0.54 -5.44
CA GLY A 7 5.86 1.72 -4.68
C GLY A 7 5.03 1.96 -3.41
N ILE A 8 4.59 0.89 -2.73
CA ILE A 8 3.69 1.00 -1.57
C ILE A 8 4.32 1.76 -0.38
N CYS A 9 5.65 1.86 -0.33
CA CYS A 9 6.36 2.56 0.74
C CYS A 9 6.37 4.09 0.59
N GLY A 10 5.83 4.66 -0.50
CA GLY A 10 5.64 6.10 -0.60
C GLY A 10 4.52 6.59 0.34
N THR A 11 4.69 7.74 1.00
CA THR A 11 3.70 8.30 1.95
C THR A 11 2.28 8.38 1.38
N PHE A 12 2.15 8.80 0.12
CA PHE A 12 0.87 8.85 -0.57
C PHE A 12 0.29 7.46 -0.84
N MET A 13 1.14 6.53 -1.28
CA MET A 13 0.74 5.17 -1.63
C MET A 13 0.38 4.34 -0.40
N GLY A 14 1.07 4.55 0.73
CA GLY A 14 0.72 3.97 2.03
C GLY A 14 -0.64 4.45 2.53
N GLY A 15 -0.93 5.74 2.41
CA GLY A 15 -2.25 6.29 2.72
C GLY A 15 -3.35 5.72 1.84
N LEU A 16 -3.11 5.61 0.52
CA LEU A 16 -4.03 4.98 -0.41
C LEU A 16 -4.24 3.49 -0.11
N ALA A 17 -3.18 2.77 0.28
CA ALA A 17 -3.25 1.37 0.66
C ALA A 17 -4.12 1.17 1.90
N VAL A 18 -4.05 2.09 2.88
CA VAL A 18 -4.91 2.06 4.07
C VAL A 18 -6.37 2.29 3.69
N LEU A 19 -6.66 3.33 2.91
CA LEU A 19 -8.04 3.61 2.46
C LEU A 19 -8.63 2.45 1.65
N ALA A 20 -7.85 1.85 0.76
CA ALA A 20 -8.26 0.69 -0.03
C ALA A 20 -8.49 -0.56 0.84
N ARG A 21 -7.74 -0.70 1.94
CA ARG A 21 -7.97 -1.77 2.92
C ARG A 21 -9.26 -1.51 3.72
N GLU A 22 -9.50 -0.27 4.12
CA GLU A 22 -10.72 0.15 4.83
C GLU A 22 -11.97 0.02 3.95
N SER A 23 -11.86 0.23 2.64
CA SER A 23 -12.94 0.00 1.69
C SER A 23 -13.20 -1.49 1.38
N GLY A 24 -12.54 -2.41 2.10
CA GLY A 24 -12.74 -3.85 1.98
C GLY A 24 -12.01 -4.49 0.81
N HIS A 25 -11.00 -3.84 0.23
CA HIS A 25 -10.16 -4.44 -0.80
C HIS A 25 -8.94 -5.14 -0.18
N LYS A 26 -8.53 -6.25 -0.81
CA LYS A 26 -7.29 -6.93 -0.44
C LYS A 26 -6.13 -6.17 -1.08
N VAL A 27 -5.31 -5.51 -0.27
CA VAL A 27 -4.16 -4.70 -0.73
C VAL A 27 -2.87 -5.45 -0.49
N THR A 28 -2.06 -5.58 -1.54
CA THR A 28 -0.66 -6.05 -1.48
C THR A 28 0.23 -5.02 -2.17
N GLY A 29 1.54 -5.06 -1.95
CA GLY A 29 2.43 -4.15 -2.65
C GLY A 29 3.89 -4.57 -2.61
N CYS A 30 4.69 -3.95 -3.46
CA CYS A 30 6.13 -4.08 -3.48
C CYS A 30 6.77 -2.69 -3.50
N ASP A 31 8.00 -2.60 -3.03
CA ASP A 31 8.81 -1.39 -3.12
C ASP A 31 10.29 -1.78 -3.25
N LEU A 32 11.09 -0.86 -3.78
CA LEU A 32 12.53 -1.02 -3.93
C LEU A 32 13.25 -0.90 -2.58
N ASN A 33 12.76 -0.05 -1.68
CA ASN A 33 13.31 0.14 -0.36
C ASN A 33 12.17 0.16 0.68
N VAL A 34 12.28 -0.69 1.70
CA VAL A 34 11.36 -0.66 2.84
C VAL A 34 11.94 0.28 3.89
N TYR A 35 11.29 1.42 4.09
CA TYR A 35 11.64 2.34 5.16
C TYR A 35 10.76 2.03 6.38
N PRO A 36 11.32 1.57 7.51
CA PRO A 36 10.57 1.49 8.76
C PRO A 36 10.19 2.92 9.17
N PRO A 37 8.91 3.24 9.43
CA PRO A 37 7.97 2.46 10.25
C PRO A 37 6.62 2.15 9.56
N MET A 38 6.65 1.66 8.31
CA MET A 38 5.45 1.01 7.73
C MET A 38 5.30 -0.44 8.15
#